data_AF-A0A6H5IAR6-F1
#
_entry.id   AF-A0A6H5IAR6-F1
#
_cell.length_a   1.000
_cell.length_b   1.000
_cell.length_c   1.000
_cell.angle_alpha   90.00
_cell.angle_beta   90.00
_cell.angle_gamma   90.00
#
_symmetry.space_group_name_H-M   'P 1'
#
loop_
_entity.id
_entity.type
_entity.pdbx_description
1 polymer ?
#
loop_
_entity_poly.entity_id
_entity_poly.type
_entity_poly.pdbx_seq_one_letter_code
_entity_poly.pdbx_strand_id
1 'polypeptide(L)'
;MEAQLKLAGLIERAYENFGKLGAKLMTMGACISRMEQLKIRWAEFEAAHKRLEEDSDVGPDDPYFKEDKYDKTYEAFLMNLGLFQDRLLKVKAETLRLGTQPAADGIVNDMDVNRTKLPAIVIGDFSGDIQDWVRFRDTFREMVIERSNLPNIFKMNYLRSYVVT
;
A
#
# COMPACT_ATOMS: atom_id res chain seq x y z
N MET A 1 -8.29 26.25 15.69
CA MET A 1 -7.88 26.51 14.30
C MET A 1 -6.50 25.96 13.92
N GLU A 2 -5.42 26.30 14.64
CA GLU A 2 -4.05 25.92 14.26
C GLU A 2 -3.84 24.40 14.04
N ALA A 3 -4.39 23.56 14.92
CA ALA A 3 -4.31 22.11 14.79
C ALA A 3 -4.98 21.59 13.50
N GLN A 4 -6.09 22.21 13.07
CA GLN A 4 -6.81 21.85 11.84
C GLN A 4 -5.98 22.17 10.60
N LEU A 5 -5.37 23.36 10.55
CA LEU A 5 -4.50 23.77 9.45
C LEU A 5 -3.23 22.91 9.38
N LYS A 6 -2.70 22.47 10.52
CA LYS A 6 -1.59 21.53 10.57
C LYS A 6 -1.97 20.17 9.99
N LEU A 7 -3.15 19.64 10.34
CA LEU A 7 -3.66 18.39 9.78
C LEU A 7 -3.87 18.50 8.26
N ALA A 8 -4.48 19.59 7.78
CA ALA A 8 -4.62 19.88 6.35
C ALA A 8 -3.27 19.80 5.63
N GLY A 9 -2.26 20.51 6.12
CA GLY A 9 -0.93 20.49 5.51
C GLY A 9 -0.23 19.13 5.55
N LEU A 10 -0.55 18.26 6.52
CA LEU A 10 -0.05 16.89 6.57
C LEU A 10 -0.72 15.97 5.55
N ILE A 11 -2.00 16.22 5.24
CA ILE A 11 -2.78 15.51 4.22
C ILE A 11 -2.32 15.96 2.83
N GLU A 12 -2.29 17.29 2.59
CA GLU A 12 -1.93 17.89 1.31
C GLU A 12 -0.58 17.41 0.78
N ARG A 13 0.42 17.34 1.68
CA ARG A 13 1.81 17.00 1.32
C ARG A 13 2.15 15.52 1.56
N ALA A 14 1.17 14.66 1.76
CA ALA A 14 1.41 13.28 2.21
C ALA A 14 2.31 12.48 1.25
N TYR A 15 1.97 12.48 -0.04
CA TYR A 15 2.71 11.74 -1.07
C TYR A 15 4.00 12.46 -1.47
N GLU A 16 4.00 13.79 -1.56
CA GLU A 16 5.20 14.58 -1.81
C GLU A 16 6.29 14.29 -0.77
N ASN A 17 5.92 14.29 0.52
CA ASN A 17 6.83 13.97 1.61
C ASN A 17 7.30 12.51 1.58
N PHE A 18 6.48 11.60 1.07
CA PHE A 18 6.89 10.22 0.86
C PHE A 18 7.93 10.11 -0.27
N GLY A 19 7.77 10.85 -1.36
CA GLY A 19 8.73 10.93 -2.46
C GLY A 19 10.11 11.41 -2.02
N LYS A 20 10.19 12.31 -1.05
CA LYS A 20 11.46 12.82 -0.48
C LYS A 20 12.32 11.74 0.20
N LEU A 21 11.75 10.58 0.55
CA LEU A 21 12.50 9.44 1.10
C LEU A 21 13.28 8.67 0.01
N GLY A 22 12.97 8.88 -1.27
CA GLY A 22 13.59 8.21 -2.40
C GLY A 22 13.01 6.82 -2.71
N ALA A 23 13.17 6.40 -3.96
CA ALA A 23 12.52 5.20 -4.51
C ALA A 23 12.80 3.90 -3.73
N LYS A 24 14.00 3.76 -3.14
CA LYS A 24 14.41 2.59 -2.34
C LYS A 24 13.54 2.40 -1.08
N LEU A 25 13.10 3.49 -0.46
CA LEU A 25 12.29 3.46 0.76
C LEU A 25 10.78 3.44 0.48
N MET A 26 10.39 3.73 -0.77
CA MET A 26 9.00 3.67 -1.22
C MET A 26 8.58 2.24 -1.57
N THR A 27 8.68 1.34 -0.59
CA THR A 27 8.33 -0.08 -0.69
C THR A 27 6.82 -0.30 -0.61
N MET A 28 6.36 -1.52 -0.92
CA MET A 28 4.96 -1.92 -0.83
C MET A 28 4.40 -1.69 0.58
N GLY A 29 5.10 -2.18 1.61
CA GLY A 29 4.70 -2.00 3.00
C GLY A 29 4.68 -0.53 3.43
N ALA A 30 5.64 0.27 2.95
CA ALA A 30 5.63 1.70 3.21
C ALA A 30 4.42 2.40 2.58
N CYS A 31 4.01 2.02 1.35
CA CYS A 31 2.81 2.56 0.71
C CYS A 31 1.55 2.22 1.52
N ILE A 32 1.37 0.95 1.91
CA ILE A 32 0.21 0.51 2.71
C ILE A 32 0.14 1.27 4.03
N SER A 33 1.25 1.33 4.78
CA SER A 33 1.29 2.04 6.05
C SER A 33 0.98 3.54 5.90
N ARG A 34 1.43 4.17 4.81
CA ARG A 34 1.15 5.59 4.54
C ARG A 34 -0.30 5.83 4.15
N MET A 35 -0.93 4.93 3.39
CA MET A 35 -2.36 5.00 3.08
C MET A 35 -3.22 4.91 4.34
N GLU A 36 -2.93 3.96 5.23
CA GLU A 36 -3.66 3.83 6.50
C GLU A 36 -3.48 5.06 7.38
N GLN A 37 -2.26 5.59 7.49
CA GLN A 37 -2.01 6.84 8.21
C GLN A 37 -2.70 8.05 7.57
N LEU A 38 -2.81 8.10 6.25
CA LEU A 38 -3.52 9.16 5.55
C LEU A 38 -5.03 9.12 5.85
N LYS A 39 -5.65 7.92 5.86
CA LYS A 39 -7.06 7.74 6.24
C LYS A 39 -7.33 8.14 7.69
N ILE A 40 -6.43 7.78 8.62
CA ILE A 40 -6.55 8.18 10.03
C ILE A 40 -6.52 9.71 10.16
N ARG A 41 -5.57 10.38 9.50
CA ARG A 41 -5.49 11.86 9.52
C ARG A 41 -6.72 12.52 8.92
N TRP A 42 -7.26 11.96 7.84
CA TRP A 42 -8.51 12.44 7.26
C TRP A 42 -9.67 12.34 8.25
N ALA A 43 -9.83 11.20 8.92
CA ALA A 43 -10.87 11.03 9.93
C ALA A 43 -10.72 12.02 11.10
N GLU A 44 -9.49 12.26 11.57
CA GLU A 44 -9.20 13.28 12.59
C GLU A 44 -9.54 14.70 12.11
N PHE A 45 -9.21 15.02 10.87
CA PHE A 45 -9.50 16.31 10.23
C PHE A 45 -11.01 16.53 10.06
N GLU A 46 -11.74 15.52 9.60
CA GLU A 46 -13.20 15.56 9.44
C GLU A 46 -13.89 15.75 10.80
N ALA A 47 -13.46 15.01 11.83
CA ALA A 47 -14.01 15.15 13.17
C ALA A 47 -13.71 16.52 13.80
N ALA A 48 -12.55 17.11 13.49
CA ALA A 48 -12.22 18.47 13.91
C ALA A 48 -12.99 19.53 13.11
N HIS A 49 -13.26 19.32 11.81
CA HIS A 49 -14.10 20.21 11.01
C HIS A 49 -15.52 20.29 11.55
N LYS A 50 -16.17 19.15 11.83
CA LYS A 50 -17.52 19.11 12.41
C LYS A 50 -17.64 19.89 13.72
N ARG A 51 -16.62 19.78 14.58
CA ARG A 51 -16.55 20.57 15.83
C ARG A 51 -16.41 22.07 15.58
N LEU A 52 -15.76 22.48 14.49
CA LEU A 52 -15.65 23.89 14.11
C LEU A 52 -16.98 24.42 13.54
N GLU A 53 -17.75 23.60 12.84
CA GLU A 53 -19.08 23.99 12.35
C GLU A 53 -20.09 24.20 13.50
N GLU A 54 -19.90 23.48 14.61
CA GLU A 54 -20.72 23.61 15.82
C GLU A 54 -20.26 24.76 16.74
N ASP A 55 -19.08 25.33 16.52
CA ASP A 55 -18.48 26.36 17.36
C ASP A 55 -18.99 27.75 16.96
N SER A 56 -19.77 28.38 17.84
CA SER A 56 -20.33 29.71 17.60
C SER A 56 -19.29 30.82 17.50
N ASP A 57 -18.08 30.60 18.03
CA ASP A 57 -16.99 31.58 18.00
C ASP A 57 -16.20 31.51 16.68
N VAL A 58 -16.38 30.44 15.89
CA VAL A 58 -15.70 30.24 14.60
C VAL A 58 -16.71 30.34 13.46
N GLY A 59 -16.93 31.58 13.01
CA GLY A 59 -17.86 31.87 11.93
C GLY A 59 -17.28 31.69 10.52
N PRO A 60 -18.13 31.87 9.49
CA PRO A 60 -17.73 31.81 8.07
C PRO A 60 -16.69 32.85 7.66
N ASP A 61 -16.44 33.85 8.51
CA ASP A 61 -15.43 34.87 8.27
C ASP A 61 -14.00 34.43 8.56
N ASP A 62 -13.80 33.30 9.25
CA ASP A 62 -12.48 32.73 9.51
C ASP A 62 -11.79 32.33 8.18
N PRO A 63 -10.47 32.58 8.05
CA PRO A 63 -9.71 32.19 6.86
C PRO A 63 -9.88 30.73 6.44
N TYR A 64 -10.11 29.82 7.39
CA TYR A 64 -10.36 28.42 7.10
C TYR A 64 -11.58 28.21 6.18
N PHE A 65 -12.68 28.90 6.46
CA PHE A 65 -13.91 28.78 5.68
C PHE A 65 -13.85 29.62 4.41
N LYS A 66 -13.33 30.86 4.49
CA LYS A 66 -13.15 31.74 3.32
C LYS A 66 -12.25 31.14 2.24
N GLU A 67 -11.20 30.45 2.65
CA GLU A 67 -10.27 29.80 1.73
C GLU A 67 -10.69 28.40 1.35
N ASP A 68 -11.88 27.95 1.74
CA ASP A 68 -12.42 26.64 1.39
C ASP A 68 -11.44 25.49 1.73
N LYS A 69 -10.89 25.56 2.96
CA LYS A 69 -9.84 24.62 3.40
C LYS A 69 -10.33 23.20 3.47
N TYR A 70 -11.59 22.98 3.81
CA TYR A 70 -12.15 21.64 3.90
C TYR A 70 -12.13 20.94 2.54
N ASP A 71 -12.75 21.54 1.51
CA ASP A 71 -12.84 20.93 0.18
C ASP A 71 -11.47 20.76 -0.46
N LYS A 72 -10.58 21.76 -0.32
CA LYS A 72 -9.19 21.64 -0.80
C LYS A 72 -8.44 20.49 -0.13
N THR A 73 -8.63 20.32 1.17
CA THR A 73 -7.98 19.21 1.92
C THR A 73 -8.58 17.87 1.52
N TYR A 74 -9.89 17.82 1.27
CA TYR A 74 -10.59 16.61 0.80
C TYR A 74 -10.09 16.16 -0.57
N GLU A 75 -10.02 17.07 -1.53
CA GLU A 75 -9.47 16.79 -2.86
C GLU A 75 -8.01 16.33 -2.77
N ALA A 76 -7.22 16.98 -1.91
CA ALA A 76 -5.85 16.56 -1.69
C ALA A 76 -5.78 15.17 -1.03
N PHE A 77 -6.68 14.82 -0.13
CA PHE A 77 -6.77 13.48 0.45
C PHE A 77 -7.02 12.41 -0.63
N LEU A 78 -8.02 12.62 -1.49
CA LEU A 78 -8.34 11.71 -2.59
C LEU A 78 -7.17 11.55 -3.57
N MET A 79 -6.57 12.68 -3.97
CA MET A 79 -5.42 12.71 -4.86
C MET A 79 -4.24 11.94 -4.27
N ASN A 80 -3.89 12.21 -3.01
CA ASN A 80 -2.78 11.53 -2.35
C ASN A 80 -3.06 10.02 -2.20
N LEU A 81 -4.29 9.63 -1.88
CA LEU A 81 -4.68 8.21 -1.78
C LEU A 81 -4.51 7.49 -3.13
N GLY A 82 -4.96 8.10 -4.23
CA GLY A 82 -4.76 7.57 -5.58
C GLY A 82 -3.28 7.42 -5.95
N LEU A 83 -2.45 8.42 -5.64
CA LEU A 83 -1.01 8.36 -5.88
C LEU A 83 -0.33 7.21 -5.11
N PHE A 84 -0.74 6.96 -3.86
CA PHE A 84 -0.25 5.81 -3.11
C PHE A 84 -0.70 4.47 -3.73
N GLN A 85 -1.94 4.37 -4.20
CA GLN A 85 -2.45 3.17 -4.89
C GLN A 85 -1.68 2.89 -6.18
N ASP A 86 -1.44 3.91 -6.99
CA ASP A 86 -0.65 3.80 -8.23
C ASP A 86 0.78 3.35 -7.92
N ARG A 87 1.40 3.93 -6.90
CA ARG A 87 2.74 3.51 -6.45
C ARG A 87 2.73 2.07 -5.98
N LEU A 88 1.72 1.64 -5.24
CA LEU A 88 1.57 0.28 -4.77
C LEU A 88 1.48 -0.71 -5.94
N LEU A 89 0.68 -0.39 -6.97
CA LEU A 89 0.56 -1.19 -8.19
C LEU A 89 1.88 -1.27 -8.95
N LYS A 90 2.62 -0.16 -9.07
CA LYS A 90 3.96 -0.15 -9.70
C LYS A 90 4.93 -1.05 -8.95
N VAL A 91 5.01 -0.95 -7.63
CA VAL A 91 5.91 -1.79 -6.81
C VAL A 91 5.52 -3.28 -6.90
N LYS A 92 4.21 -3.59 -6.96
CA LYS A 92 3.73 -4.96 -7.20
C LYS A 92 4.22 -5.48 -8.56
N ALA A 93 4.05 -4.70 -9.63
CA ALA A 93 4.49 -5.08 -10.98
C ALA A 93 6.01 -5.25 -11.08
N GLU A 94 6.79 -4.39 -10.44
CA GLU A 94 8.27 -4.51 -10.37
C GLU A 94 8.70 -5.78 -9.63
N THR A 95 8.03 -6.12 -8.53
CA THR A 95 8.31 -7.35 -7.76
C THR A 95 8.02 -8.60 -8.59
N LEU A 96 6.93 -8.61 -9.36
CA LEU A 96 6.60 -9.71 -10.26
C LEU A 96 7.60 -9.84 -11.41
N ARG A 97 8.05 -8.73 -12.00
CA ARG A 97 9.07 -8.72 -13.06
C ARG A 97 10.41 -9.28 -12.60
N LEU A 98 10.86 -8.97 -11.38
CA LEU A 98 12.07 -9.55 -10.80
C LEU A 98 11.95 -11.07 -10.56
N GLY A 99 10.74 -11.56 -10.30
CA GLY A 99 10.45 -13.00 -10.21
C GLY A 99 10.34 -13.71 -11.57
N THR A 100 10.29 -12.97 -12.68
CA THR A 100 10.02 -13.50 -14.03
C THR A 100 11.15 -13.24 -15.04
N GLN A 101 12.35 -12.83 -14.59
CA GLN A 101 13.49 -12.81 -15.51
C GLN A 101 13.84 -14.24 -15.94
N PRO A 102 13.85 -14.57 -17.25
CA PRO A 102 14.69 -15.64 -17.73
C PRO A 102 16.13 -15.20 -17.47
N ALA A 103 16.93 -16.04 -16.83
CA ALA A 103 18.37 -15.84 -16.78
C ALA A 103 18.87 -15.63 -18.22
N ALA A 104 19.27 -14.39 -18.54
CA ALA A 104 19.93 -14.08 -19.79
C ALA A 104 21.39 -14.53 -19.65
N ASP A 105 21.76 -15.44 -20.53
CA ASP A 105 23.07 -16.07 -20.78
C ASP A 105 24.29 -15.41 -20.14
N GLY A 106 24.75 -16.03 -19.06
CA GLY A 106 26.16 -16.05 -18.70
C GLY A 106 26.71 -17.44 -19.03
N ILE A 107 27.48 -17.54 -20.12
CA ILE A 107 28.34 -18.71 -20.34
C ILE A 107 29.41 -18.66 -19.26
N VAL A 108 29.30 -19.50 -18.24
CA VAL A 108 30.43 -20.15 -17.58
C VAL A 108 29.95 -21.44 -16.92
N ASN A 109 30.59 -22.53 -17.33
CA ASN A 109 30.48 -23.89 -16.81
C ASN A 109 30.47 -23.91 -15.28
N ASP A 110 29.55 -24.64 -14.67
CA ASP A 110 29.92 -25.85 -13.92
C ASP A 110 28.67 -26.70 -13.63
N MET A 111 28.95 -27.95 -13.30
CA MET A 111 28.11 -29.13 -13.37
C MET A 111 26.81 -29.13 -12.54
N ASP A 112 25.88 -29.93 -13.07
CA ASP A 112 25.04 -30.88 -12.34
C ASP A 112 23.57 -30.52 -12.02
N VAL A 113 22.76 -31.56 -12.25
CA VAL A 113 21.38 -31.83 -11.84
C VAL A 113 20.23 -31.07 -12.54
N ASN A 114 19.89 -31.57 -13.73
CA ASN A 114 18.57 -32.16 -13.99
C ASN A 114 17.41 -31.65 -13.10
N ARG A 115 16.87 -30.46 -13.40
CA ARG A 115 15.56 -30.02 -12.91
C ARG A 115 14.75 -29.49 -14.07
N THR A 116 13.87 -30.36 -14.56
CA THR A 116 12.69 -30.01 -15.35
C THR A 116 12.09 -28.71 -14.82
N LYS A 117 12.14 -27.63 -15.62
CA LYS A 117 11.52 -26.35 -15.27
C LYS A 117 10.01 -26.55 -15.27
N LEU A 118 9.46 -26.89 -14.11
CA LEU A 118 8.04 -26.89 -13.84
C LEU A 118 7.48 -25.48 -14.12
N PRO A 119 6.29 -25.35 -14.71
CA PRO A 119 5.65 -24.06 -14.92
C PRO A 119 5.56 -23.32 -13.58
N ALA A 120 5.88 -22.02 -13.57
CA ALA A 120 5.75 -21.20 -12.38
C ALA A 120 4.30 -21.27 -11.88
N ILE A 121 4.09 -21.90 -10.72
CA ILE A 121 2.76 -22.05 -10.13
C ILE A 121 2.30 -20.65 -9.69
N VAL A 122 1.38 -20.06 -10.42
CA VAL A 122 0.75 -18.79 -10.04
C VAL A 122 -0.29 -19.11 -8.96
N ILE A 123 -0.14 -18.53 -7.77
CA ILE A 123 -1.22 -18.55 -6.77
C ILE A 123 -2.33 -17.65 -7.30
N GLY A 124 -3.47 -18.24 -7.65
CA GLY A 124 -4.68 -17.50 -7.99
C GLY A 124 -5.26 -16.81 -6.75
N ASP A 125 -5.98 -15.71 -6.95
CA ASP A 125 -6.69 -15.02 -5.88
C ASP A 125 -7.69 -15.97 -5.20
N PHE A 126 -7.74 -15.99 -3.87
CA PHE A 126 -8.67 -16.84 -3.13
C PHE A 126 -10.03 -16.14 -3.03
N SER A 127 -11.04 -16.73 -3.68
CA SER A 127 -12.41 -16.21 -3.77
C SER A 127 -13.24 -16.39 -2.50
N GLY A 128 -12.74 -17.15 -1.51
CA GLY A 128 -13.48 -17.51 -0.30
C GLY A 128 -14.25 -18.83 -0.38
N ASP A 129 -14.23 -19.53 -1.52
CA ASP A 129 -14.86 -20.86 -1.65
C ASP A 129 -14.09 -21.94 -0.85
N ILE A 130 -14.82 -22.72 -0.06
CA ILE A 130 -14.29 -23.84 0.72
C ILE A 130 -13.67 -24.92 -0.18
N GLN A 131 -14.18 -25.09 -1.40
CA GLN A 131 -13.65 -26.07 -2.35
C GLN A 131 -12.24 -25.72 -2.83
N ASP A 132 -11.94 -24.43 -2.99
CA ASP A 132 -10.63 -23.94 -3.43
C ASP A 132 -9.63 -23.77 -2.29
N TRP A 133 -10.10 -23.84 -1.03
CA TRP A 133 -9.28 -23.62 0.16
C TRP A 133 -8.11 -24.59 0.26
N VAL A 134 -8.35 -25.88 0.02
CA VAL A 134 -7.31 -26.92 0.16
C VAL A 134 -6.18 -26.67 -0.83
N ARG A 135 -6.52 -26.39 -2.10
CA ARG A 135 -5.57 -26.09 -3.16
C ARG A 135 -4.78 -24.82 -2.91
N PHE A 136 -5.46 -23.75 -2.49
CA PHE A 136 -4.83 -22.48 -2.14
C PHE A 136 -3.86 -22.64 -0.96
N ARG A 137 -4.32 -23.26 0.13
CA ARG A 137 -3.53 -23.49 1.34
C ARG A 137 -2.26 -24.27 1.04
N ASP A 138 -2.37 -25.34 0.26
CA ASP A 138 -1.23 -26.23 -0.01
C ASP A 138 -0.20 -25.54 -0.91
N THR A 139 -0.66 -24.79 -1.92
CA THR A 139 0.21 -23.98 -2.78
C THR A 139 0.89 -22.84 -2.00
N PHE A 140 0.13 -22.13 -1.16
CA PHE A 140 0.65 -21.04 -0.33
C PHE A 140 1.66 -21.56 0.70
N ARG A 141 1.42 -22.74 1.27
CA ARG A 141 2.36 -23.39 2.20
C ARG A 141 3.69 -23.65 1.52
N GLU A 142 3.69 -24.34 0.39
CA GLU A 142 4.91 -24.69 -0.33
C GLU A 142 5.67 -23.45 -0.84
N MET A 143 4.94 -22.42 -1.28
CA MET A 143 5.56 -21.21 -1.84
C MET A 143 6.02 -20.19 -0.82
N VAL A 144 5.32 -20.04 0.31
CA VAL A 144 5.52 -18.93 1.25
C VAL A 144 5.92 -19.42 2.64
N ILE A 145 5.30 -20.48 3.15
CA ILE A 145 5.54 -20.97 4.52
C ILE A 145 6.86 -21.75 4.60
N GLU A 146 7.12 -22.64 3.65
CA GLU A 146 8.32 -23.49 3.60
C GLU A 146 9.61 -22.70 3.25
N ARG A 147 9.48 -21.44 2.83
CA ARG A 147 10.62 -20.54 2.62
C ARG A 147 11.19 -20.07 3.96
N SER A 148 12.31 -20.67 4.37
CA SER A 148 13.04 -20.33 5.59
C SER A 148 13.74 -18.96 5.53
N ASN A 149 13.98 -18.44 4.32
CA ASN A 149 14.58 -17.12 4.09
C ASN A 149 13.60 -15.94 4.19
N LEU A 150 12.31 -16.21 4.47
CA LEU A 150 11.28 -15.19 4.54
C LEU A 150 10.86 -14.97 6.01
N PRO A 151 10.99 -13.75 6.56
CA PRO A 151 10.54 -13.47 7.92
C PRO A 151 9.01 -13.59 8.06
N ASN A 152 8.54 -14.03 9.22
CA ASN A 152 7.12 -14.31 9.49
C ASN A 152 6.18 -13.12 9.21
N ILE A 153 6.65 -11.89 9.40
CA ILE A 153 5.90 -10.66 9.10
C ILE A 153 5.58 -10.56 7.60
N PHE A 154 6.54 -10.90 6.74
CA PHE A 154 6.30 -10.92 5.29
C PHE A 154 5.34 -12.04 4.91
N LYS A 155 5.45 -13.24 5.51
CA LYS A 155 4.50 -14.34 5.29
C LYS A 155 3.06 -13.94 5.61
N MET A 156 2.85 -13.24 6.72
CA MET A 156 1.54 -12.71 7.11
C MET A 156 1.01 -11.67 6.11
N ASN A 157 1.87 -10.77 5.64
CA ASN A 157 1.50 -9.77 4.65
C ASN A 157 1.15 -10.40 3.29
N TYR A 158 1.87 -11.46 2.89
CA TYR A 158 1.52 -12.24 1.70
C TYR A 158 0.14 -12.87 1.85
N LEU A 159 -0.14 -13.51 2.99
CA LEU A 159 -1.45 -14.15 3.22
C LEU A 159 -2.59 -13.12 3.09
N ARG A 160 -2.44 -11.95 3.71
CA ARG A 160 -3.42 -10.85 3.58
C ARG A 160 -3.60 -10.36 2.14
N SER A 161 -2.56 -10.45 1.30
CA SER A 161 -2.63 -9.97 -0.08
C SER A 161 -3.37 -10.91 -1.04
N TYR A 162 -3.51 -12.19 -0.68
CA TYR A 162 -4.20 -13.20 -1.51
C TYR A 162 -5.66 -13.44 -1.11
N VAL A 163 -6.07 -12.91 0.04
CA VAL A 163 -7.46 -12.97 0.50
C VAL A 163 -8.14 -11.69 0.04
N VAL A 164 -9.03 -11.81 -0.95
CA VAL A 164 -9.91 -10.71 -1.36
C VAL A 164 -10.99 -10.57 -0.30
N THR A 165 -11.13 -9.39 0.31
CA THR A 165 -12.23 -9.06 1.23
C THR A 165 -13.27 -8.24 0.50
#